data_AF-A0A6I9PKB7-F1
#
_entry.id   AF-A0A6I9PKB7-F1
#
_cell.length_a   1.000
_cell.length_b   1.000
_cell.length_c   1.000
_cell.angle_alpha   90.00
_cell.angle_beta   90.00
_cell.angle_gamma   90.00
#
_symmetry.space_group_name_H-M   'P 1'
#
loop_
_entity.id
_entity.type
_entity.pdbx_description
1 polymer ?
#
loop_
_entity_poly.entity_id
_entity_poly.type
_entity_poly.pdbx_seq_one_letter_code
_entity_poly.pdbx_strand_id
1 'polypeptide(L)'
;MLLTARRLSKVLQLTLAVIKPDAVAHPVMLEALHQRILDNNFVIVKCKDLVWRRQDSERFYAEHSGRFFFQRLVEFMSSGPMRAYLLAREDAIRHWRELMGPTKVFRARYTAPESIRGQFGLSDTRNTTHGSDSIESARREIDFFFPDFCMEEWMDKEEPLFRSGQIHYDDQKQIHTLSTQS
;
A
#
# COMPACT_ATOMS: atom_id res chain seq x y z
N MET A 1 16.85 -38.11 11.91
CA MET A 1 16.71 -37.20 13.06
C MET A 1 15.94 -35.97 12.56
N LEU A 2 14.61 -36.04 12.60
CA LEU A 2 13.73 -34.96 12.14
C LEU A 2 13.68 -33.86 13.19
N LEU A 3 14.26 -32.71 12.89
CA LEU A 3 13.98 -31.45 13.56
C LEU A 3 13.64 -30.43 12.47
N THR A 4 12.48 -30.58 11.84
CA THR A 4 11.88 -29.49 11.06
C THR A 4 11.41 -28.43 12.05
N ALA A 5 12.31 -27.47 12.32
CA ALA A 5 11.90 -26.21 12.90
C ALA A 5 10.82 -25.61 11.98
N ARG A 6 9.54 -25.77 12.36
CA ARG A 6 8.48 -24.89 11.88
C ARG A 6 8.94 -23.49 12.25
N ARG A 7 9.49 -22.76 11.28
CA ARG A 7 9.82 -21.35 11.43
C ARG A 7 8.50 -20.70 11.86
N LEU A 8 8.41 -20.26 13.12
CA LEU A 8 7.26 -19.52 13.61
C LEU A 8 7.22 -18.23 12.79
N SER A 9 6.41 -18.19 11.73
CA SER A 9 6.18 -16.97 10.97
C SER A 9 5.57 -15.94 11.93
N LYS A 10 6.12 -14.73 11.91
CA LYS A 10 5.60 -13.64 12.73
C LYS A 10 4.23 -13.25 12.21
N VAL A 11 3.41 -12.71 13.11
CA VAL A 11 2.09 -12.18 12.76
C VAL A 11 2.24 -11.12 11.68
N LEU A 12 1.39 -11.18 10.66
CA LEU A 12 1.36 -10.22 9.57
C LEU A 12 0.88 -8.87 10.08
N GLN A 13 1.52 -7.81 9.60
CA GLN A 13 1.09 -6.44 9.80
C GLN A 13 0.36 -5.97 8.54
N LEU A 14 -0.71 -5.20 8.71
CA LEU A 14 -1.41 -4.53 7.62
C LEU A 14 -0.89 -3.11 7.40
N THR A 15 -0.85 -2.67 6.15
CA THR A 15 -0.56 -1.29 5.76
C THR A 15 -1.42 -0.89 4.58
N LEU A 16 -1.78 0.40 4.51
CA LEU A 16 -2.30 0.97 3.27
C LEU A 16 -1.13 1.28 2.34
N ALA A 17 -1.32 0.99 1.05
CA ALA A 17 -0.50 1.50 -0.04
C ALA A 17 -1.41 2.16 -1.08
N VAL A 18 -1.04 3.35 -1.54
CA VAL A 18 -1.78 4.03 -2.63
C VAL A 18 -0.81 4.38 -3.73
N ILE A 19 -1.15 3.97 -4.95
CA ILE A 19 -0.49 4.40 -6.19
C ILE A 19 -1.25 5.61 -6.71
N LYS A 20 -0.56 6.74 -6.79
CA LYS A 20 -1.14 8.07 -7.01
C LYS A 20 -1.46 8.32 -8.50
N PRO A 21 -2.23 9.38 -8.81
CA PRO A 21 -2.67 9.63 -10.19
C PRO A 21 -1.57 9.80 -11.23
N ASP A 22 -0.39 10.28 -10.84
CA ASP A 22 0.78 10.38 -11.73
C ASP A 22 1.23 9.00 -12.23
N ALA A 23 1.19 7.98 -11.38
CA ALA A 23 1.57 6.62 -11.74
C ALA A 23 0.44 5.85 -12.45
N VAL A 24 -0.80 5.99 -11.98
CA VAL A 24 -1.95 5.29 -12.57
C VAL A 24 -2.25 5.76 -14.00
N ALA A 25 -1.94 7.03 -14.33
CA ALA A 25 -2.05 7.54 -15.69
C ALA A 25 -1.11 6.84 -16.70
N HIS A 26 -0.14 6.05 -16.23
CA HIS A 26 0.82 5.32 -17.06
C HIS A 26 0.69 3.81 -16.81
N PRO A 27 -0.02 3.05 -17.68
CA PRO A 27 -0.31 1.63 -17.46
C PRO A 27 0.93 0.76 -17.20
N VAL A 28 2.02 1.01 -17.93
CA VAL A 28 3.30 0.29 -17.74
C VAL A 28 3.91 0.57 -16.36
N MET A 29 3.80 1.82 -15.86
CA MET A 29 4.27 2.15 -14.52
C MET A 29 3.40 1.49 -13.45
N LEU A 30 2.08 1.49 -13.63
CA LEU A 30 1.15 0.83 -12.71
C LEU A 30 1.44 -0.68 -12.62
N GLU A 31 1.65 -1.34 -13.75
CA GLU A 31 2.00 -2.75 -13.82
C GLU A 31 3.35 -3.03 -13.14
N ALA A 32 4.38 -2.21 -13.42
CA ALA A 32 5.69 -2.35 -12.78
C ALA A 32 5.63 -2.18 -11.25
N LEU A 33 4.82 -1.22 -10.75
CA LEU A 33 4.63 -1.01 -9.31
C LEU A 33 3.87 -2.16 -8.66
N HIS A 34 2.87 -2.69 -9.36
CA HIS A 34 2.12 -3.86 -8.91
C HIS A 34 3.03 -5.10 -8.83
N GLN A 35 3.83 -5.37 -9.86
CA GLN A 35 4.79 -6.47 -9.84
C GLN A 35 5.81 -6.29 -8.71
N ARG A 36 6.28 -5.07 -8.46
CA ARG A 36 7.21 -4.78 -7.37
C ARG A 36 6.62 -5.08 -5.99
N ILE A 37 5.31 -4.92 -5.79
CA ILE A 37 4.61 -5.33 -4.56
C ILE A 37 4.73 -6.85 -4.40
N LEU A 38 4.43 -7.61 -5.45
CA LEU A 38 4.51 -9.08 -5.45
C LEU A 38 5.94 -9.57 -5.23
N ASP A 39 6.92 -9.02 -5.95
CA ASP A 39 8.34 -9.38 -5.84
C ASP A 39 8.92 -9.12 -4.44
N ASN A 40 8.32 -8.19 -3.68
CA ASN A 40 8.72 -7.88 -2.29
C ASN A 40 7.94 -8.71 -1.24
N ASN A 41 7.24 -9.76 -1.69
CA ASN A 41 6.48 -10.71 -0.87
C ASN A 41 5.38 -10.04 -0.03
N PHE A 42 4.75 -8.99 -0.56
CA PHE A 42 3.53 -8.48 0.04
C PHE A 42 2.35 -9.35 -0.39
N VAL A 43 1.55 -9.75 0.59
CA VAL A 43 0.22 -10.29 0.35
C VAL A 43 -0.71 -9.11 0.07
N ILE A 44 -1.41 -9.16 -1.06
CA ILE A 44 -2.44 -8.19 -1.40
C ILE A 44 -3.78 -8.72 -0.89
N VAL A 45 -4.33 -8.14 0.18
CA VAL A 45 -5.59 -8.58 0.81
C VAL A 45 -6.80 -8.00 0.09
N LYS A 46 -6.73 -6.71 -0.25
CA LYS A 46 -7.72 -5.99 -1.05
C LYS A 46 -7.01 -5.07 -2.02
N CYS A 47 -7.63 -4.86 -3.18
CA CYS A 47 -7.23 -3.88 -4.18
C CYS A 47 -8.48 -3.15 -4.65
N LYS A 48 -8.40 -1.83 -4.87
CA LYS A 48 -9.47 -1.09 -5.53
C LYS A 48 -8.93 0.11 -6.30
N ASP A 49 -9.53 0.37 -7.45
CA ASP A 49 -9.39 1.64 -8.16
C ASP A 49 -10.43 2.64 -7.68
N LEU A 50 -10.04 3.90 -7.60
CA LEU A 50 -10.94 4.98 -7.19
C LEU A 50 -10.54 6.32 -7.80
N VAL A 51 -11.53 7.20 -7.91
CA VAL A 51 -11.34 8.61 -8.30
C VAL A 51 -11.92 9.45 -7.18
N TRP A 52 -11.08 10.25 -6.52
CA TRP A 52 -11.52 11.12 -5.46
C TRP A 52 -12.00 12.45 -5.98
N ARG A 53 -13.10 12.95 -5.41
CA ARG A 53 -13.42 14.37 -5.51
C ARG A 53 -12.48 15.13 -4.58
N ARG A 54 -12.39 16.44 -4.82
CA ARG A 54 -11.62 17.35 -3.98
C ARG A 54 -11.97 17.21 -2.47
N GLN A 55 -13.26 17.11 -2.15
CA GLN A 55 -13.75 16.96 -0.78
C GLN A 55 -13.25 15.68 -0.10
N ASP A 56 -13.15 14.57 -0.83
CA ASP A 56 -12.60 13.31 -0.30
C ASP A 56 -11.12 13.46 0.05
N SER A 57 -10.37 14.13 -0.83
CA SER A 57 -8.95 14.44 -0.61
C SER A 57 -8.73 15.39 0.58
N GLU A 58 -9.58 16.41 0.74
CA GLU A 58 -9.54 17.34 1.88
C GLU A 58 -9.82 16.62 3.20
N ARG A 59 -10.83 15.73 3.22
CA ARG A 59 -11.14 14.91 4.40
C ARG A 59 -9.98 13.99 4.77
N PHE A 60 -9.38 13.32 3.78
CA PHE A 60 -8.28 12.39 4.03
C PHE A 60 -7.03 13.12 4.55
N TYR A 61 -6.65 14.24 3.93
CA TYR A 61 -5.46 15.00 4.30
C TYR A 61 -5.73 16.11 5.32
N ALA A 62 -6.82 16.05 6.08
CA ALA A 62 -7.23 17.10 7.02
C ALA A 62 -6.14 17.46 8.04
N GLU A 63 -5.32 16.49 8.46
CA GLU A 63 -4.16 16.67 9.36
C GLU A 63 -3.06 17.60 8.78
N HIS A 64 -3.10 17.83 7.46
CA HIS A 64 -2.20 18.75 6.76
C HIS A 64 -2.84 20.10 6.45
N SER A 65 -4.07 20.35 6.93
CA SER A 65 -4.71 21.65 6.78
C SER A 65 -3.81 22.77 7.33
N GLY A 66 -3.73 23.88 6.59
CA GLY A 66 -2.86 25.02 6.90
C GLY A 66 -1.39 24.86 6.49
N ARG A 67 -0.95 23.69 5.99
CA ARG A 67 0.40 23.55 5.41
C ARG A 67 0.43 24.18 4.01
N PHE A 68 1.54 24.83 3.65
CA PHE A 68 1.71 25.51 2.36
C PHE A 68 1.48 24.61 1.13
N PHE A 69 1.69 23.29 1.27
CA PHE A 69 1.51 22.31 0.19
C PHE A 69 0.12 21.66 0.16
N PHE A 70 -0.75 21.94 1.14
CA PHE A 70 -2.03 21.24 1.30
C PHE A 70 -2.93 21.34 0.07
N GLN A 71 -3.11 22.56 -0.45
CA GLN A 71 -3.96 22.80 -1.62
C GLN A 71 -3.47 22.03 -2.84
N ARG A 72 -2.17 22.07 -3.11
CA ARG A 72 -1.54 21.33 -4.20
C ARG A 72 -1.67 19.81 -4.03
N LEU A 73 -1.58 19.32 -2.80
CA LEU A 73 -1.74 17.89 -2.49
C LEU A 73 -3.19 17.44 -2.76
N VAL A 74 -4.16 18.20 -2.27
CA VAL A 74 -5.59 17.95 -2.48
C VAL A 74 -5.93 17.94 -3.97
N GLU A 75 -5.54 18.99 -4.70
CA GLU A 75 -5.79 19.11 -6.14
C GLU A 75 -5.20 17.95 -6.90
N PHE A 76 -3.95 17.58 -6.60
CA PHE A 76 -3.28 16.47 -7.23
C PHE A 76 -3.97 15.12 -6.96
N MET A 77 -4.34 14.84 -5.71
CA MET A 77 -5.00 13.58 -5.37
C MET A 77 -6.40 13.48 -5.96
N SER A 78 -7.04 14.62 -6.26
CA SER A 78 -8.32 14.67 -6.98
C SER A 78 -8.18 14.77 -8.51
N SER A 79 -6.98 14.74 -9.08
CA SER A 79 -6.78 15.03 -10.51
C SER A 79 -7.01 13.84 -11.44
N GLY A 80 -7.28 12.66 -10.91
CA GLY A 80 -7.43 11.45 -11.71
C GLY A 80 -7.60 10.18 -10.88
N PRO A 81 -7.62 9.00 -11.55
CA PRO A 81 -7.72 7.72 -10.87
C PRO A 81 -6.47 7.43 -10.04
N MET A 82 -6.66 6.72 -8.94
CA MET A 82 -5.61 6.16 -8.09
C MET A 82 -5.95 4.69 -7.79
N ARG A 83 -4.96 3.93 -7.35
CA ARG A 83 -5.14 2.54 -6.93
C ARG A 83 -4.74 2.36 -5.49
N ALA A 84 -5.64 1.85 -4.67
CA ALA A 84 -5.37 1.52 -3.27
C ALA A 84 -5.20 0.01 -3.09
N TYR A 85 -4.22 -0.36 -2.28
CA TYR A 85 -3.95 -1.72 -1.85
C TYR A 85 -3.98 -1.80 -0.33
N LEU A 86 -4.66 -2.82 0.19
CA LEU A 86 -4.46 -3.29 1.55
C LEU A 86 -3.41 -4.41 1.49
N LEU A 87 -2.23 -4.13 2.03
CA LEU A 87 -1.10 -5.06 1.99
C LEU A 87 -0.87 -5.69 3.36
N ALA A 88 -0.54 -6.99 3.37
CA ALA A 88 -0.12 -7.73 4.55
C ALA A 88 1.29 -8.30 4.38
N ARG A 89 2.11 -8.19 5.42
CA ARG A 89 3.48 -8.73 5.49
C ARG A 89 4.00 -8.68 6.92
N GLU A 90 4.98 -9.49 7.27
CA GLU A 90 5.80 -9.19 8.46
C GLU A 90 6.43 -7.80 8.32
N ASP A 91 6.27 -6.94 9.33
CA ASP A 91 6.74 -5.55 9.36
C ASP A 91 6.31 -4.72 8.13
N ALA A 92 5.10 -4.95 7.61
CA ALA A 92 4.59 -4.37 6.35
C ALA A 92 4.74 -2.85 6.24
N ILE A 93 4.46 -2.10 7.31
CA ILE A 93 4.56 -0.63 7.30
C ILE A 93 6.00 -0.22 7.03
N ARG A 94 6.96 -0.78 7.79
CA ARG A 94 8.38 -0.47 7.61
C ARG A 94 8.83 -0.81 6.20
N HIS A 95 8.52 -2.03 5.73
CA HIS A 95 8.96 -2.49 4.42
C HIS A 95 8.34 -1.71 3.26
N TRP A 96 7.06 -1.33 3.37
CA TRP A 96 6.43 -0.52 2.33
C TRP A 96 7.07 0.87 2.28
N ARG A 97 7.38 1.47 3.44
CA ARG A 97 8.08 2.76 3.52
C ARG A 97 9.49 2.69 2.94
N GLU A 98 10.23 1.62 3.21
CA GLU A 98 11.56 1.38 2.60
C GLU A 98 11.44 1.27 1.08
N LEU A 99 10.48 0.49 0.58
CA LEU A 99 10.26 0.29 -0.85
C LEU A 99 9.83 1.58 -1.57
N MET A 100 9.00 2.39 -0.91
CA MET A 100 8.62 3.72 -1.39
C MET A 100 9.82 4.67 -1.45
N GLY A 101 10.68 4.65 -0.43
CA GLY A 101 11.80 5.57 -0.27
C GLY A 101 11.41 6.94 0.33
N PRO A 102 12.38 7.86 0.48
CA PRO A 102 12.17 9.18 1.06
C PRO A 102 11.08 10.00 0.36
N THR A 103 10.26 10.74 1.12
CA THR A 103 9.16 11.57 0.57
C THR A 103 9.65 12.63 -0.43
N LYS A 104 10.82 13.21 -0.16
CA LYS A 104 11.47 14.20 -1.03
C LYS A 104 12.16 13.49 -2.18
N VAL A 105 11.68 13.70 -3.40
CA VAL A 105 12.13 12.96 -4.59
C VAL A 105 13.62 13.16 -4.84
N PHE A 106 14.15 14.37 -4.67
CA PHE A 106 15.58 14.61 -4.83
C PHE A 106 16.42 13.77 -3.86
N ARG A 107 15.96 13.64 -2.61
CA ARG A 107 16.62 12.82 -1.58
C ARG A 107 16.49 11.35 -1.93
N ALA A 108 15.32 10.90 -2.38
CA ALA A 108 15.11 9.52 -2.83
C ALA A 108 16.08 9.16 -3.96
N ARG A 109 16.19 9.99 -5.00
CA ARG A 109 17.14 9.79 -6.11
C ARG A 109 18.59 9.68 -5.65
N TYR A 110 18.97 10.42 -4.62
CA TYR A 110 20.35 10.42 -4.12
C TYR A 110 20.64 9.27 -3.15
N THR A 111 19.75 8.99 -2.19
CA THR A 111 20.02 8.03 -1.10
C THR A 111 19.43 6.65 -1.34
N ALA A 112 18.42 6.53 -2.21
CA ALA A 112 17.72 5.30 -2.52
C ALA A 112 17.22 5.32 -3.98
N PRO A 113 18.12 5.41 -4.97
CA PRO A 113 17.74 5.54 -6.39
C PRO A 113 16.83 4.41 -6.86
N GLU A 114 16.99 3.21 -6.30
CA GLU A 114 16.18 2.04 -6.59
C GLU A 114 14.82 2.03 -5.89
N SER A 115 14.51 3.00 -5.03
CA SER A 115 13.17 3.11 -4.42
C SER A 115 12.14 3.58 -5.45
N ILE A 116 10.84 3.34 -5.18
CA ILE A 116 9.76 3.78 -6.09
C ILE A 116 9.84 5.30 -6.33
N ARG A 117 10.04 6.10 -5.29
CA ARG A 117 10.16 7.55 -5.40
C ARG A 117 11.45 7.99 -6.08
N GLY A 118 12.51 7.21 -5.97
CA GLY A 118 13.78 7.45 -6.67
C GLY A 118 13.61 7.29 -8.17
N GLN A 119 12.99 6.19 -8.60
CA GLN A 119 12.81 5.84 -10.02
C GLN A 119 11.70 6.65 -10.71
N PHE A 120 10.56 6.85 -10.03
CA PHE A 120 9.34 7.35 -10.67
C PHE A 120 8.85 8.71 -10.15
N GLY A 121 9.38 9.19 -9.02
CA GLY A 121 8.93 10.44 -8.43
C GLY A 121 9.24 11.65 -9.31
N LEU A 122 8.29 12.60 -9.39
CA LEU A 122 8.43 13.84 -10.16
C LEU A 122 8.65 15.07 -9.26
N SER A 123 7.99 15.13 -8.11
CA SER A 123 8.10 16.21 -7.13
C SER A 123 7.64 15.75 -5.75
N ASP A 124 7.78 16.60 -4.72
CA ASP A 124 7.41 16.24 -3.35
C ASP A 124 5.92 15.86 -3.19
N THR A 125 5.02 16.46 -3.98
CA THR A 125 3.59 16.11 -3.97
C THR A 125 3.29 14.96 -4.94
N ARG A 126 3.93 14.96 -6.12
CA ARG A 126 3.84 13.93 -7.17
C ARG A 126 5.01 12.94 -7.04
N ASN A 127 4.96 12.17 -5.97
CA ASN A 127 5.99 11.19 -5.62
C ASN A 127 5.46 9.76 -5.76
N THR A 128 4.51 9.51 -6.67
CA THR A 128 4.06 8.18 -7.09
C THR A 128 3.25 7.38 -6.06
N THR A 129 3.61 7.41 -4.77
CA THR A 129 3.04 6.51 -3.76
C THR A 129 2.78 7.17 -2.40
N HIS A 130 1.75 6.67 -1.72
CA HIS A 130 1.47 6.91 -0.29
C HIS A 130 1.50 5.58 0.47
N GLY A 131 1.80 5.67 1.76
CA GLY A 131 1.67 4.55 2.68
C GLY A 131 1.68 5.01 4.11
N SER A 132 1.06 4.19 4.95
CA SER A 132 0.93 4.43 6.39
C SER A 132 2.29 4.60 7.07
N ASP A 133 2.33 5.33 8.19
CA ASP A 133 3.55 5.58 8.95
C ASP A 133 3.61 4.89 10.31
N SER A 134 2.46 4.42 10.78
CA SER A 134 2.23 3.84 12.09
C SER A 134 1.05 2.87 12.03
N ILE A 135 0.89 2.04 13.06
CA ILE A 135 -0.24 1.11 13.14
C ILE A 135 -1.56 1.89 13.26
N GLU A 136 -1.51 3.01 13.98
CA GLU A 136 -2.62 3.92 14.20
C GLU A 136 -3.04 4.61 12.89
N SER A 137 -2.07 5.10 12.11
CA SER A 137 -2.38 5.66 10.78
C SER A 137 -2.90 4.57 9.85
N ALA A 138 -2.31 3.37 9.86
CA ALA A 138 -2.74 2.27 9.01
C ALA A 138 -4.21 1.91 9.27
N ARG A 139 -4.63 1.76 10.53
CA ARG A 139 -6.05 1.54 10.89
C ARG A 139 -6.97 2.60 10.30
N ARG A 140 -6.74 3.88 10.64
CA ARG A 140 -7.57 4.99 10.17
C ARG A 140 -7.65 5.08 8.65
N GLU A 141 -6.51 4.91 7.99
CA GLU A 141 -6.41 5.00 6.54
C GLU A 141 -7.08 3.80 5.86
N ILE A 142 -6.94 2.59 6.41
CA ILE A 142 -7.62 1.39 5.91
C ILE A 142 -9.12 1.54 6.04
N ASP A 143 -9.64 2.00 7.20
CA ASP A 143 -11.08 2.23 7.37
C ASP A 143 -11.61 3.27 6.38
N PHE A 144 -10.82 4.31 6.09
CA PHE A 144 -11.20 5.34 5.10
C PHE A 144 -11.27 4.78 3.67
N PHE A 145 -10.31 3.93 3.29
CA PHE A 145 -10.25 3.36 1.94
C PHE A 145 -11.06 2.08 1.78
N PHE A 146 -11.31 1.30 2.83
CA PHE A 146 -11.99 0.02 2.75
C PHE A 146 -13.01 -0.06 3.90
N PRO A 147 -14.09 0.74 3.86
CA PRO A 147 -15.04 0.84 4.97
C PRO A 147 -15.76 -0.46 5.28
N ASP A 148 -15.84 -1.37 4.30
CA ASP A 148 -16.43 -2.71 4.47
C ASP A 148 -15.42 -3.76 4.98
N PHE A 149 -14.18 -3.36 5.30
CA PHE A 149 -13.14 -4.25 5.81
C PHE A 149 -12.97 -4.07 7.32
N CYS A 150 -13.23 -5.12 8.09
CA CYS A 150 -12.98 -5.15 9.53
C CYS A 150 -11.58 -5.71 9.82
N MET A 151 -10.68 -4.86 10.29
CA MET A 151 -9.30 -5.25 10.56
C MET A 151 -9.21 -6.32 11.64
N GLU A 152 -9.92 -6.15 12.75
CA GLU A 152 -9.89 -7.07 13.89
C GLU A 152 -10.38 -8.46 13.50
N GLU A 153 -11.47 -8.53 12.73
CA GLU A 153 -12.01 -9.79 12.24
C GLU A 153 -11.04 -10.50 11.29
N TRP A 154 -10.41 -9.76 10.36
CA TRP A 154 -9.41 -10.32 9.47
C TRP A 154 -8.20 -10.85 10.23
N MET A 155 -7.71 -10.10 11.22
CA MET A 155 -6.58 -10.51 12.06
C MET A 155 -6.88 -11.76 12.88
N ASP A 156 -8.12 -11.98 13.31
CA ASP A 156 -8.53 -13.15 14.08
C ASP A 156 -8.75 -14.38 13.19
N LYS A 157 -9.47 -14.21 12.07
CA LYS A 157 -9.98 -15.33 11.27
C LYS A 157 -9.12 -15.68 10.06
N GLU A 158 -8.61 -14.67 9.37
CA GLU A 158 -7.95 -14.85 8.07
C GLU A 158 -6.43 -14.82 8.19
N GLU A 159 -5.85 -13.90 8.98
CA GLU A 159 -4.40 -13.74 9.13
C GLU A 159 -3.66 -15.06 9.38
N PRO A 160 -4.12 -15.96 10.28
CA PRO A 160 -3.40 -17.20 10.54
C PRO A 160 -3.29 -18.09 9.29
N LEU A 161 -4.33 -18.08 8.45
CA LEU A 161 -4.39 -18.85 7.21
C LEU A 161 -3.46 -18.22 6.15
N PHE A 162 -3.51 -16.89 6.00
CA PHE A 162 -2.60 -16.14 5.13
C PHE A 162 -1.14 -16.36 5.51
N ARG A 163 -0.83 -16.30 6.80
CA ARG A 163 0.51 -16.52 7.34
C ARG A 163 1.01 -17.96 7.19
N SER A 164 0.10 -18.93 7.19
CA SER A 164 0.43 -20.35 7.00
C SER A 164 0.79 -20.70 5.54
N GLY A 165 0.58 -19.77 4.61
CA GLY A 165 0.83 -19.97 3.18
C GLY A 165 -0.30 -20.70 2.45
N GLN A 166 -1.48 -20.84 3.07
CA GLN A 166 -2.69 -21.40 2.43
C GLN A 166 -3.37 -20.39 1.51
N ILE A 167 -2.59 -19.72 0.69
CA ILE A 167 -3.05 -18.65 -0.21
C ILE A 167 -2.56 -18.89 -1.63
N HIS A 168 -3.31 -18.39 -2.59
CA HIS A 168 -2.89 -18.28 -3.98
C HIS A 168 -3.20 -16.87 -4.48
N TYR A 169 -2.43 -16.43 -5.47
CA TYR A 169 -2.67 -15.18 -6.14
C TYR A 169 -3.75 -15.37 -7.21
N ASP A 170 -4.80 -14.54 -7.18
CA ASP A 170 -5.87 -14.49 -8.18
C ASP A 170 -5.56 -13.35 -9.15
N ASP A 171 -5.11 -13.69 -10.36
CA ASP A 171 -4.73 -12.72 -11.39
C ASP A 171 -5.90 -11.83 -11.84
N GLN A 172 -7.14 -12.36 -11.81
CA GLN A 172 -8.32 -11.61 -12.23
C GLN A 172 -8.72 -10.56 -11.19
N LYS A 173 -8.66 -10.94 -9.91
CA LYS A 173 -8.98 -10.03 -8.81
C LYS A 173 -7.78 -9.17 -8.37
N GLN A 174 -6.57 -9.53 -8.81
CA GLN A 174 -5.30 -8.94 -8.40
C GLN A 174 -5.06 -8.94 -6.88
N ILE A 175 -5.52 -10.00 -6.20
CA ILE A 175 -5.39 -10.17 -4.76
C ILE A 175 -4.99 -11.61 -4.43
N HIS A 176 -4.46 -11.80 -3.22
CA HIS A 176 -4.28 -13.13 -2.66
C HIS A 176 -5.58 -13.58 -2.02
N THR A 177 -5.99 -14.82 -2.28
CA THR A 177 -7.16 -15.43 -1.67
C THR A 177 -6.77 -16.75 -1.01
N LEU A 178 -7.57 -17.17 -0.03
CA LEU A 178 -7.38 -18.48 0.60
C LEU A 178 -7.54 -19.58 -0.45
N SER A 179 -6.60 -20.51 -0.47
CA SER A 179 -6.74 -21.72 -1.28
C SER A 179 -7.94 -22.50 -0.75
N THR A 180 -9.00 -22.64 -1.56
CA THR A 180 -10.10 -23.56 -1.25
C THR A 180 -9.50 -24.94 -1.04
N GLN A 181 -9.78 -25.56 0.12
CA GLN A 181 -9.48 -26.97 0.32
C GLN A 181 -10.32 -27.76 -0.67
N SER A 182 -9.66 -28.32 -1.69
CA SER A 182 -10.25 -29.37 -2.54
C SER A 182 -10.35 -30.67 -1.77
#